data_AF-A0A143BMS1-F1
#
_entry.id   AF-A0A143BMS1-F1
#
_cell.length_a   1.000
_cell.length_b   1.000
_cell.length_c   1.000
_cell.angle_alpha   90.00
_cell.angle_beta   90.00
_cell.angle_gamma   90.00
#
_symmetry.space_group_name_H-M   'P 1'
#
loop_
_entity.id
_entity.type
_entity.pdbx_description
1 polymer ?
#
loop_
_entity_poly.entity_id
_entity_poly.type
_entity_poly.pdbx_seq_one_letter_code
_entity_poly.pdbx_strand_id
1 'polypeptide(L)'
;MTAFISEQHIDGVLQQLGGTTAPVRRAGVREALTFFERFMPEKSAANRVSYLKAMDLSKPVSMVDLLPGEIVVAFRHHSADWGEFHTRAGSDPGKLGITLDDRQYRKFEVVQRCVALQSTTSAFMSMSRGSGGALQLVIPQAFRFLRVTQRGTTTW
;
A
#
# COMPACT_ATOMS: atom_id res chain seq x y z
N MET A 1 -17.64 16.06 -0.51
CA MET A 1 -18.04 15.65 -1.86
C MET A 1 -16.86 14.90 -2.45
N THR A 2 -16.99 13.61 -2.76
CA THR A 2 -15.95 12.87 -3.51
C THR A 2 -15.90 13.47 -4.91
N ALA A 3 -14.74 13.86 -5.41
CA ALA A 3 -14.66 14.39 -6.76
C ALA A 3 -14.99 13.26 -7.74
N PHE A 4 -15.69 13.57 -8.83
CA PHE A 4 -15.93 12.59 -9.88
C PHE A 4 -14.59 12.32 -10.59
N ILE A 5 -14.02 11.13 -10.39
CA ILE A 5 -12.81 10.70 -11.09
C ILE A 5 -13.23 10.23 -12.49
N SER A 6 -12.93 11.05 -13.50
CA SER A 6 -13.29 10.76 -14.89
C SER A 6 -12.43 9.65 -15.50
N GLU A 7 -12.97 8.93 -16.50
CA GLU A 7 -12.22 7.93 -17.25
C GLU A 7 -10.99 8.50 -17.94
N GLN A 8 -11.07 9.74 -18.45
CA GLN A 8 -9.94 10.42 -19.06
C GLN A 8 -8.80 10.65 -18.07
N HIS A 9 -9.12 10.99 -16.82
CA HIS A 9 -8.12 11.13 -15.76
C HIS A 9 -7.47 9.79 -15.44
N ILE A 10 -8.25 8.71 -15.32
CA ILE A 10 -7.75 7.36 -15.08
C ILE A 10 -6.79 6.93 -16.20
N ASP A 11 -7.19 7.13 -17.45
CA ASP A 11 -6.37 6.78 -18.62
C ASP A 11 -5.07 7.59 -18.67
N GLY A 12 -5.13 8.89 -18.34
CA GLY A 12 -3.94 9.73 -18.23
C GLY A 12 -2.97 9.24 -17.14
N VAL A 13 -3.48 8.79 -15.99
CA VAL A 13 -2.66 8.19 -14.94
C VAL A 13 -2.05 6.87 -15.41
N LEU A 14 -2.82 6.01 -16.07
CA LEU A 14 -2.30 4.75 -16.61
C LEU A 14 -1.20 4.96 -17.65
N GLN A 15 -1.32 5.98 -18.50
CA GLN A 15 -0.26 6.38 -19.42
C GLN A 15 1.02 6.82 -18.68
N GLN A 16 0.90 7.62 -17.62
CA GLN A 16 2.04 8.01 -16.78
C GLN A 16 2.72 6.82 -16.10
N LEU A 17 1.97 5.74 -15.83
CA LEU A 17 2.48 4.49 -15.27
C LEU A 17 3.07 3.56 -16.34
N GLY A 18 3.00 3.90 -17.63
CA GLY A 18 3.40 3.04 -18.74
C GLY A 18 2.49 1.80 -18.88
N GLY A 19 1.26 1.87 -18.38
CA GLY A 19 0.31 0.77 -18.35
C GLY A 19 -0.70 0.77 -19.48
N THR A 20 -1.33 -0.38 -19.71
CA THR A 20 -2.48 -0.50 -20.62
C THR A 20 -3.76 0.01 -19.95
N THR A 21 -4.75 0.36 -20.77
CA THR A 21 -6.10 0.78 -20.34
C THR A 21 -7.03 -0.41 -20.08
N ALA A 22 -6.47 -1.58 -19.71
CA ALA A 22 -7.25 -2.78 -19.43
C ALA A 22 -8.29 -2.53 -18.31
N PRO A 23 -9.49 -3.14 -18.37
CA PRO A 23 -10.56 -2.86 -17.41
C PRO A 23 -10.17 -3.03 -15.94
N VAL A 24 -9.41 -4.09 -15.60
CA VAL A 24 -8.93 -4.33 -14.23
C VAL A 24 -8.02 -3.21 -13.73
N ARG A 25 -7.16 -2.67 -14.60
CA ARG A 25 -6.24 -1.58 -14.26
C ARG A 25 -6.99 -0.28 -14.02
N ARG A 26 -7.97 0.04 -14.88
CA ARG A 26 -8.83 1.21 -14.71
C ARG A 26 -9.60 1.15 -13.39
N ALA A 27 -10.19 -0.02 -13.09
CA ALA A 27 -10.89 -0.24 -11.82
C ALA A 27 -9.95 -0.05 -10.62
N GLY A 28 -8.75 -0.61 -10.67
CA GLY A 28 -7.77 -0.48 -9.58
C GLY A 28 -7.29 0.96 -9.36
N VAL A 29 -7.03 1.70 -10.45
CA VAL A 29 -6.68 3.13 -10.36
C VAL A 29 -7.85 3.95 -9.81
N ARG A 30 -9.08 3.70 -10.28
CA ARG A 30 -10.27 4.40 -9.78
C ARG A 30 -10.47 4.19 -8.29
N GLU A 31 -10.35 2.94 -7.82
CA GLU A 31 -10.49 2.59 -6.40
C GLU A 31 -9.43 3.28 -5.55
N ALA A 32 -8.16 3.20 -5.97
CA ALA A 32 -7.05 3.82 -5.25
C ALA A 32 -7.15 5.35 -5.21
N LEU A 33 -7.51 6.01 -6.33
CA LEU A 33 -7.72 7.46 -6.37
C LEU A 33 -8.89 7.88 -5.48
N THR A 34 -9.99 7.12 -5.51
CA THR A 34 -11.15 7.33 -4.61
C THR A 34 -10.72 7.25 -3.14
N PHE A 35 -9.91 6.25 -2.81
CA PHE A 35 -9.36 6.09 -1.47
C PHE A 35 -8.47 7.26 -1.06
N PHE A 36 -7.55 7.70 -1.93
CA PHE A 36 -6.66 8.82 -1.63
C PHE A 36 -7.42 10.13 -1.45
N GLU A 37 -8.43 10.42 -2.27
CA GLU A 37 -9.27 11.61 -2.10
C GLU A 37 -10.02 11.61 -0.76
N ARG A 38 -10.49 10.43 -0.32
CA ARG A 38 -11.31 10.31 0.88
C ARG A 38 -10.50 10.28 2.17
N PHE A 39 -9.39 9.55 2.20
CA PHE A 39 -8.66 9.24 3.44
C PHE A 39 -7.26 9.86 3.51
N MET A 40 -6.74 10.38 2.41
CA MET A 40 -5.41 11.00 2.32
C MET A 40 -5.44 12.29 1.45
N PRO A 41 -6.41 13.21 1.66
CA PRO A 41 -6.64 14.35 0.77
C PRO A 41 -5.41 15.27 0.62
N GLU A 42 -4.58 15.36 1.66
CA GLU A 42 -3.35 16.14 1.70
C GLU A 42 -2.21 15.55 0.87
N LYS A 43 -2.30 14.29 0.41
CA LYS A 43 -1.27 13.71 -0.47
C LYS A 43 -1.29 14.38 -1.83
N SER A 44 -0.12 14.89 -2.24
CA SER A 44 0.11 15.43 -3.57
C SER A 44 -0.14 14.39 -4.67
N ALA A 45 -0.49 14.86 -5.88
CA ALA A 45 -0.69 14.00 -7.03
C ALA A 45 0.54 13.11 -7.33
N ALA A 46 1.76 13.67 -7.22
CA ALA A 46 3.00 12.93 -7.39
C ALA A 46 3.14 11.75 -6.41
N ASN A 47 2.77 11.95 -5.15
CA ASN A 47 2.79 10.88 -4.15
C ASN A 47 1.73 9.81 -4.44
N ARG A 48 0.52 10.21 -4.86
CA ARG A 48 -0.53 9.26 -5.27
C ARG A 48 -0.08 8.38 -6.44
N VAL A 49 0.56 8.98 -7.45
CA VAL A 49 1.15 8.24 -8.58
C VAL A 49 2.28 7.31 -8.10
N SER A 50 3.13 7.76 -7.17
CA SER A 50 4.18 6.92 -6.56
C SER A 50 3.60 5.68 -5.85
N TYR A 51 2.48 5.85 -5.14
CA TYR A 51 1.76 4.75 -4.50
C TYR A 51 1.23 3.75 -5.54
N LEU A 52 0.61 4.25 -6.62
CA LEU A 52 0.13 3.40 -7.72
C LEU A 52 1.26 2.63 -8.40
N LYS A 53 2.47 3.21 -8.54
CA LYS A 53 3.65 2.50 -9.07
C LYS A 53 4.05 1.30 -8.21
N ALA A 54 3.79 1.34 -6.91
CA ALA A 54 4.07 0.23 -6.01
C ALA A 54 3.02 -0.90 -6.08
N MET A 55 1.92 -0.72 -6.81
CA MET A 55 0.82 -1.69 -6.93
C MET A 55 0.88 -2.43 -8.27
N ASP A 56 0.72 -3.75 -8.24
CA ASP A 56 0.43 -4.53 -9.44
C ASP A 56 -1.03 -4.33 -9.84
N LEU A 57 -1.27 -3.33 -10.69
CA LEU A 57 -2.61 -2.98 -11.19
C LEU A 57 -3.19 -4.03 -12.15
N SER A 58 -2.46 -5.08 -12.51
CA SER A 58 -3.05 -6.25 -13.18
C SER A 58 -3.90 -7.09 -12.23
N LYS A 59 -3.77 -6.87 -10.91
CA LYS A 59 -4.57 -7.50 -9.86
C LYS A 59 -5.60 -6.54 -9.28
N PRO A 60 -6.67 -7.05 -8.66
CA PRO A 60 -7.64 -6.20 -7.99
C PRO A 60 -7.00 -5.33 -6.89
N VAL A 61 -7.46 -4.09 -6.83
CA VAL A 61 -7.23 -3.15 -5.72
C VAL A 61 -8.60 -2.93 -5.07
N SER A 62 -8.65 -2.92 -3.74
CA SER A 62 -9.91 -2.82 -3.01
C SER A 62 -9.75 -2.09 -1.69
N MET A 63 -10.71 -1.23 -1.33
CA MET A 63 -10.88 -0.81 0.06
C MET A 63 -11.35 -1.99 0.92
N VAL A 64 -10.71 -2.20 2.07
CA VAL A 64 -11.05 -3.25 3.03
C VAL A 64 -11.22 -2.65 4.42
N ASP A 65 -12.13 -3.21 5.21
CA ASP A 65 -12.21 -2.92 6.64
C ASP A 65 -11.21 -3.81 7.38
N LEU A 66 -10.41 -3.18 8.23
CA LEU A 66 -9.62 -3.86 9.26
C LEU A 66 -10.38 -3.77 10.57
N LEU A 67 -10.62 -4.91 11.22
CA LEU A 67 -11.36 -5.03 12.46
C LEU A 67 -10.42 -5.08 13.67
N PRO A 68 -10.88 -4.67 14.86
CA PRO A 68 -10.11 -4.81 16.09
C PRO A 68 -9.64 -6.25 16.33
N GLY A 69 -8.39 -6.41 16.75
CA GLY A 69 -7.72 -7.70 16.96
C GLY A 69 -6.99 -8.25 15.73
N GLU A 70 -7.22 -7.72 14.52
CA GLU A 70 -6.43 -8.10 13.35
C GLU A 70 -4.96 -7.69 13.51
N ILE A 71 -4.05 -8.53 12.99
CA ILE A 71 -2.60 -8.30 13.08
C ILE A 71 -2.05 -7.89 11.71
N VAL A 72 -1.40 -6.73 11.69
CA VAL A 72 -0.64 -6.23 10.55
C VAL A 72 0.82 -6.03 10.92
N VAL A 73 1.69 -6.00 9.92
CA VAL A 73 3.13 -5.88 10.09
C VAL A 73 3.68 -4.84 9.14
N ALA A 74 4.80 -4.23 9.52
CA ALA A 74 5.53 -3.32 8.65
C ALA A 74 7.03 -3.54 8.76
N PHE A 75 7.72 -3.21 7.66
CA PHE A 75 9.16 -3.24 7.52
C PHE A 75 9.66 -1.85 7.14
N ARG A 76 10.60 -1.30 7.90
CA ARG A 76 11.08 0.08 7.72
C ARG A 76 12.57 0.19 7.91
N HIS A 77 13.22 1.02 7.11
CA HIS A 77 14.59 1.43 7.40
C HIS A 77 14.67 2.05 8.80
N HIS A 78 15.77 1.87 9.53
CA HIS A 78 15.88 2.29 10.92
C HIS A 78 15.64 3.80 11.15
N SER A 79 15.92 4.63 10.14
CA SER A 79 15.73 6.08 10.17
C SER A 79 14.36 6.55 9.67
N ALA A 80 13.49 5.64 9.20
CA ALA A 80 12.22 5.99 8.57
C ALA A 80 11.03 5.93 9.55
N ASP A 81 10.07 6.82 9.35
CA ASP A 81 8.78 6.75 10.02
C ASP A 81 7.99 5.49 9.65
N TRP A 82 7.12 5.06 10.56
CA TRP A 82 6.31 3.86 10.37
C TRP A 82 5.21 4.02 9.31
N GLY A 83 4.87 5.24 8.92
CA GLY A 83 4.12 5.56 7.70
C GLY A 83 2.82 4.75 7.50
N GLU A 84 2.43 4.60 6.24
CA GLU A 84 1.12 4.04 5.87
C GLU A 84 1.18 2.59 5.37
N PHE A 85 2.33 2.13 4.86
CA PHE A 85 2.46 0.81 4.21
C PHE A 85 2.62 -0.36 5.19
N HIS A 86 1.65 -1.26 5.22
CA HIS A 86 1.64 -2.45 6.07
C HIS A 86 1.35 -3.69 5.21
N THR A 87 1.41 -4.87 5.81
CA THR A 87 0.89 -6.11 5.24
C THR A 87 0.27 -6.96 6.33
N ARG A 88 -0.57 -7.95 5.99
CA ARG A 88 -1.09 -8.88 6.99
C ARG A 88 0.04 -9.75 7.55
N ALA A 89 -0.08 -10.14 8.82
CA ALA A 89 0.83 -11.13 9.38
C ALA A 89 0.78 -12.44 8.56
N GLY A 90 1.96 -13.03 8.30
CA GLY A 90 2.11 -14.23 7.47
C GLY A 90 2.39 -13.96 5.99
N SER A 91 2.30 -12.71 5.51
CA SER A 91 2.77 -12.36 4.17
C SER A 91 4.27 -12.59 4.01
N ASP A 92 4.67 -13.12 2.85
CA ASP A 92 6.07 -13.35 2.48
C ASP A 92 6.80 -12.01 2.28
N PRO A 93 7.78 -11.67 3.15
CA PRO A 93 8.50 -10.40 3.06
C PRO A 93 9.31 -10.26 1.78
N GLY A 94 9.80 -11.36 1.21
CA GLY A 94 10.55 -11.40 -0.05
C GLY A 94 9.71 -11.00 -1.27
N LYS A 95 8.39 -10.96 -1.12
CA LYS A 95 7.43 -10.57 -2.16
C LYS A 95 6.87 -9.17 -1.97
N LEU A 96 7.30 -8.39 -0.97
CA LEU A 96 6.77 -7.05 -0.69
C LEU A 96 7.30 -5.94 -1.62
N GLY A 97 8.17 -6.25 -2.59
CA GLY A 97 8.73 -5.24 -3.49
C GLY A 97 9.69 -4.26 -2.81
N ILE A 98 10.24 -4.65 -1.65
CA ILE A 98 11.23 -3.89 -0.87
C ILE A 98 12.48 -4.74 -0.67
N THR A 99 13.62 -4.09 -0.42
CA THR A 99 14.83 -4.74 0.13
C THR A 99 14.64 -4.91 1.64
N LEU A 100 14.97 -6.07 2.21
CA LEU A 100 14.81 -6.31 3.65
C LEU A 100 16.03 -5.89 4.47
N ASP A 101 17.19 -5.77 3.83
CA ASP A 101 18.44 -5.38 4.47
C ASP A 101 18.28 -4.06 5.26
N ASP A 102 18.78 -4.05 6.49
CA ASP A 102 18.75 -2.91 7.42
C ASP A 102 17.33 -2.36 7.71
N ARG A 103 16.31 -3.21 7.56
CA ARG A 103 14.95 -2.88 8.00
C ARG A 103 14.64 -3.42 9.37
N GLN A 104 13.95 -2.61 10.15
CA GLN A 104 13.28 -3.00 11.37
C GLN A 104 11.91 -3.59 11.05
N TYR A 105 11.49 -4.50 11.93
CA TYR A 105 10.20 -5.16 11.88
C TYR A 105 9.34 -4.76 13.06
N ARG A 106 8.04 -4.49 12.83
CA ARG A 106 7.05 -4.38 13.90
C ARG A 106 5.77 -5.11 13.55
N LYS A 107 5.20 -5.77 14.56
CA LYS A 107 3.80 -6.22 14.55
C LYS A 107 2.93 -5.20 15.24
N PHE A 108 1.76 -4.99 14.67
CA PHE A 108 0.74 -4.12 15.17
C PHE A 108 -0.57 -4.87 15.26
N GLU A 109 -1.31 -4.60 16.31
CA GLU A 109 -2.70 -4.99 16.46
C GLU A 109 -3.59 -3.80 16.10
N VAL A 110 -4.61 -4.05 15.30
CA VAL A 110 -5.68 -3.09 15.04
C VAL A 110 -6.50 -2.95 16.32
N VAL A 111 -6.53 -1.77 16.93
CA VAL A 111 -7.27 -1.51 18.18
C VAL A 111 -8.61 -0.82 17.93
N GLN A 112 -8.81 -0.28 16.73
CA GLN A 112 -10.05 0.34 16.29
C GLN A 112 -10.27 0.05 14.81
N ARG A 113 -11.54 -0.20 14.43
CA ARG A 113 -11.90 -0.42 13.02
C ARG A 113 -11.42 0.72 12.14
N CYS A 114 -10.75 0.41 11.03
CA CYS A 114 -10.34 1.39 10.03
C CYS A 114 -10.43 0.85 8.61
N VAL A 115 -10.48 1.75 7.63
CA VAL A 115 -10.46 1.38 6.21
C VAL A 115 -9.03 1.44 5.71
N ALA A 116 -8.60 0.39 5.01
CA ALA A 116 -7.29 0.31 4.36
C ALA A 116 -7.46 0.08 2.86
N LEU A 117 -6.48 0.49 2.07
CA LEU A 117 -6.40 0.13 0.65
C LEU A 117 -5.55 -1.12 0.51
N GLN A 118 -6.14 -2.20 0.02
CA GLN A 118 -5.44 -3.45 -0.26
C GLN A 118 -5.06 -3.53 -1.73
N SER A 119 -3.83 -3.96 -2.00
CA SER A 119 -3.35 -4.24 -3.36
C SER A 119 -2.28 -5.35 -3.34
N THR A 120 -1.92 -5.86 -4.51
CA THR A 120 -0.73 -6.69 -4.68
C THR A 120 0.48 -5.79 -4.97
N THR A 121 1.66 -6.11 -4.45
CA THR A 121 2.89 -5.36 -4.71
C THR A 121 3.44 -5.61 -6.10
N SER A 122 3.88 -4.55 -6.78
CA SER A 122 4.63 -4.67 -8.03
C SER A 122 6.00 -5.33 -7.84
N ALA A 123 6.47 -6.03 -8.86
CA ALA A 123 7.86 -6.46 -8.95
C ALA A 123 8.74 -5.26 -9.33
N PHE A 124 9.78 -4.97 -8.55
CA PHE A 124 10.79 -3.97 -8.91
C PHE A 124 12.04 -4.70 -9.43
N MET A 125 11.93 -5.24 -10.65
CA MET A 125 12.95 -6.12 -11.26
C MET A 125 14.33 -5.48 -11.44
N SER A 126 14.44 -4.15 -11.41
CA SER A 126 15.69 -3.43 -11.70
C SER A 126 16.53 -3.04 -10.47
N MET A 127 16.08 -3.29 -9.23
CA MET A 127 16.69 -2.69 -8.03
C MET A 127 17.09 -3.67 -6.92
N SER A 128 17.27 -4.96 -7.20
CA SER A 128 17.53 -5.97 -6.15
C SER A 128 16.49 -5.95 -5.03
N ARG A 129 15.26 -5.53 -5.34
CA ARG A 129 14.12 -5.49 -4.42
C ARG A 129 13.37 -6.81 -4.52
N GLY A 130 12.59 -7.15 -3.50
CA GLY A 130 11.75 -8.35 -3.48
C GLY A 130 10.91 -8.52 -4.76
N SER A 131 10.56 -9.78 -5.08
CA SER A 131 9.98 -10.18 -6.37
C SER A 131 8.60 -9.60 -6.69
N GLY A 132 7.98 -8.86 -5.75
CA GLY A 132 6.57 -8.48 -5.82
C GLY A 132 5.64 -9.67 -5.59
N GLY A 133 4.33 -9.42 -5.62
CA GLY A 133 3.29 -10.44 -5.55
C GLY A 133 2.70 -10.71 -4.17
N ALA A 134 3.15 -10.01 -3.12
CA ALA A 134 2.51 -10.07 -1.81
C ALA A 134 1.36 -9.07 -1.71
N LEU A 135 0.40 -9.33 -0.82
CA LEU A 135 -0.58 -8.32 -0.44
C LEU A 135 0.09 -7.22 0.37
N GLN A 136 -0.24 -5.98 0.07
CA GLN A 136 0.08 -4.81 0.87
C GLN A 136 -1.20 -4.06 1.25
N LEU A 137 -1.09 -3.31 2.32
CA LEU A 137 -2.12 -2.43 2.86
C LEU A 137 -1.57 -1.02 2.96
N VAL A 138 -2.34 -0.04 2.52
CA VAL A 138 -2.13 1.37 2.89
C VAL A 138 -3.13 1.71 3.97
N ILE A 139 -2.62 2.02 5.17
CA ILE A 139 -3.41 2.38 6.35
C ILE A 139 -3.12 3.85 6.68
N PRO A 140 -3.99 4.80 6.27
CA PRO A 140 -3.84 6.21 6.55
C PRO A 140 -3.82 6.46 8.06
N GLN A 141 -2.92 7.33 8.51
CA GLN A 141 -2.81 7.72 9.92
C GLN A 141 -2.74 6.49 10.86
N ALA A 142 -1.99 5.46 10.46
CA ALA A 142 -1.92 4.15 11.11
C ALA A 142 -1.77 4.22 12.65
N PHE A 143 -1.02 5.19 13.16
CA PHE A 143 -0.83 5.43 14.60
C PHE A 143 -2.13 5.64 15.40
N ARG A 144 -3.24 6.02 14.75
CA ARG A 144 -4.56 6.18 15.39
C ARG A 144 -5.28 4.86 15.62
N PHE A 145 -4.98 3.85 14.80
CA PHE A 145 -5.73 2.60 14.75
C PHE A 145 -4.89 1.40 15.16
N LEU A 146 -3.56 1.55 15.20
CA LEU A 146 -2.62 0.47 15.41
C LEU A 146 -1.84 0.63 16.72
N ARG A 147 -1.76 -0.44 17.49
CA ARG A 147 -0.90 -0.55 18.67
C ARG A 147 0.24 -1.52 18.39
N VAL A 148 1.47 -1.12 18.72
CA VAL A 148 2.63 -2.02 18.61
C VAL A 148 2.49 -3.15 19.63
N THR A 149 2.54 -4.40 19.16
CA THR A 149 2.49 -5.60 20.02
C THR A 149 3.81 -6.37 20.01
N GLN A 150 4.63 -6.23 18.97
CA GLN A 150 5.96 -6.81 18.91
C GLN A 150 6.92 -5.89 18.15
N ARG A 151 8.16 -5.80 18.63
CA ARG A 151 9.29 -5.18 17.93
C ARG A 151 10.30 -6.28 17.62
N GLY A 152 10.63 -6.45 16.35
CA GLY A 152 11.75 -7.30 15.94
C GLY A 152 12.98 -6.44 15.70
N THR A 153 14.14 -6.94 16.09
CA THR A 153 15.42 -6.40 15.63
C THR A 153 15.63 -6.70 14.14
N THR A 154 16.59 -6.00 13.55
CA THR A 154 16.92 -5.90 12.12
C THR A 154 16.72 -7.20 11.35
N THR A 155 16.06 -7.13 10.20
CA THR A 155 15.98 -8.25 9.25
C THR A 155 17.36 -8.50 8.62
N TRP A 156 17.74 -9.78 8.57
CA TRP A 156 19.03 -10.30 8.11
C TRP A 156 19.28 -10.05 6.63
#